data_AF-A0A6D2JUE0-F1
#
_entry.id   AF-A0A6D2JUE0-F1
#
_cell.length_a   1.000
_cell.length_b   1.000
_cell.length_c   1.000
_cell.angle_alpha   90.00
_cell.angle_beta   90.00
_cell.angle_gamma   90.00
#
_symmetry.space_group_name_H-M   'P 1'
#
loop_
_entity.id
_entity.type
_entity.pdbx_description
1 polymer ?
#
loop_
_entity_poly.entity_id
_entity_poly.type
_entity_poly.pdbx_seq_one_letter_code
_entity_poly.pdbx_strand_id
1 'polypeptide(L)'
;MDTETFDQESEGICTSIPKYGNGVEPGNEAGYIVGMTSCYPEKPVKVSYGETLTLEFNFSNAVGHTGVMGLFHFFVTQQLPQPEISLPALFQAQAKSVSFLTFLAVMVVVSVVVLTAAVVYRRQNREDGYQSLSG
;
A
#
# COMPACT_ATOMS: atom_id res chain seq x y z
N MET A 1 -19.05 42.79 -6.47
CA MET A 1 -19.72 41.72 -7.24
C MET A 1 -19.14 41.89 -8.62
N ASP A 2 -17.93 41.36 -8.80
CA ASP A 2 -17.03 41.83 -9.85
C ASP A 2 -16.72 40.60 -10.70
N THR A 3 -17.53 40.45 -11.74
CA THR A 3 -17.41 39.45 -12.77
C THR A 3 -16.37 39.97 -13.76
N GLU A 4 -15.14 39.45 -13.70
CA GLU A 4 -14.16 39.70 -14.76
C GLU A 4 -13.85 38.39 -15.48
N THR A 5 -14.08 38.43 -16.78
CA THR A 5 -14.02 37.36 -17.76
C THR A 5 -12.65 36.68 -17.71
N PHE A 6 -12.62 35.37 -17.41
CA PHE A 6 -11.43 34.56 -17.61
C PHE A 6 -11.19 34.42 -19.11
N ASP A 7 -10.21 35.16 -19.60
CA ASP A 7 -9.62 34.89 -20.90
C ASP A 7 -9.08 33.45 -20.87
N GLN A 8 -9.63 32.60 -21.73
CA GLN A 8 -9.28 31.18 -21.84
C GLN A 8 -7.93 31.04 -22.57
N GLU A 9 -6.86 31.62 -22.05
CA GLU A 9 -5.52 31.47 -22.62
C GLU A 9 -4.53 30.90 -21.60
N SER A 10 -4.79 29.66 -21.21
CA SER A 10 -3.78 28.60 -21.08
C SER A 10 -4.48 27.33 -20.64
N GLU A 11 -4.35 26.27 -21.42
CA GLU A 11 -4.76 24.91 -21.06
C GLU A 11 -3.76 24.35 -20.03
N GLY A 12 -3.65 25.03 -18.88
CA GLY A 12 -2.83 24.60 -17.75
C GLY A 12 -3.54 23.52 -16.94
N ILE A 13 -2.76 22.85 -16.08
CA ILE A 13 -3.28 21.81 -15.17
C ILE A 13 -4.40 22.36 -14.27
N CYS A 14 -4.24 23.59 -13.78
CA CYS A 14 -5.27 24.35 -13.08
C CYS A 14 -4.83 25.84 -12.99
N THR A 15 -5.77 26.76 -12.75
CA THR A 15 -5.49 28.21 -12.56
C THR A 15 -5.87 28.69 -11.16
N SER A 16 -5.02 29.53 -10.54
CA SER A 16 -5.30 30.21 -9.26
C SER A 16 -5.54 31.70 -9.48
N ILE A 17 -6.34 32.31 -8.59
CA ILE A 17 -6.76 33.71 -8.69
C ILE A 17 -6.11 34.49 -7.54
N PRO A 18 -5.39 35.59 -7.80
CA PRO A 18 -4.83 36.41 -6.74
C PRO A 18 -5.93 37.19 -6.00
N LYS A 19 -5.73 37.40 -4.69
CA LYS A 19 -6.52 38.30 -3.85
C LYS A 19 -5.67 39.51 -3.52
N TYR A 20 -6.20 40.70 -3.81
CA TYR A 20 -5.54 41.96 -3.49
C TYR A 20 -6.00 42.54 -2.16
N GLY A 21 -5.07 43.16 -1.44
CA GLY A 21 -5.37 43.93 -0.25
C GLY A 21 -6.04 45.27 -0.58
N ASN A 22 -6.71 45.84 0.41
CA ASN A 22 -7.45 47.12 0.28
C ASN A 22 -7.24 48.08 1.46
N GLY A 23 -6.35 47.75 2.38
CA GLY A 23 -6.07 48.49 3.61
C GLY A 23 -4.62 48.93 3.72
N VAL A 24 -4.21 49.21 4.96
CA VAL A 24 -2.85 49.68 5.30
C VAL A 24 -2.17 48.79 6.35
N GLU A 25 -2.84 47.73 6.76
CA GLU A 25 -2.35 46.80 7.79
C GLU A 25 -1.44 45.73 7.15
N PRO A 26 -0.46 45.20 7.91
CA PRO A 26 0.37 44.09 7.46
C PRO A 26 -0.47 42.90 6.97
N GLY A 27 -0.31 42.53 5.70
CA GLY A 27 -1.07 41.44 5.07
C GLY A 27 -2.44 41.83 4.51
N ASN A 28 -2.77 43.13 4.46
CA ASN A 28 -3.94 43.67 3.76
C ASN A 28 -3.60 44.98 3.03
N GLU A 29 -2.39 45.14 2.52
CA GLU A 29 -1.94 46.40 1.91
C GLU A 29 -2.61 46.64 0.54
N ALA A 30 -3.15 47.84 0.34
CA ALA A 30 -3.83 48.24 -0.88
C ALA A 30 -2.90 48.09 -2.10
N GLY A 31 -3.36 47.32 -3.09
CA GLY A 31 -2.62 47.07 -4.34
C GLY A 31 -1.60 45.94 -4.28
N TYR A 32 -1.40 45.29 -3.12
CA TYR A 32 -0.55 44.10 -3.00
C TYR A 32 -1.36 42.82 -3.08
N ILE A 33 -0.75 41.75 -3.60
CA ILE A 33 -1.31 40.40 -3.51
C ILE A 33 -1.11 39.90 -2.08
N VAL A 34 -2.22 39.64 -1.38
CA VAL A 34 -2.24 39.21 0.02
C VAL A 34 -2.66 37.74 0.16
N GLY A 35 -2.95 37.08 -0.95
CA GLY A 35 -3.24 35.66 -1.01
C GLY A 35 -3.61 35.20 -2.43
N MET A 36 -3.81 33.91 -2.59
CA MET A 36 -4.29 33.30 -3.84
C MET A 36 -5.30 32.20 -3.53
N THR A 37 -6.21 31.91 -4.45
CA THR A 37 -7.10 30.76 -4.32
C THR A 37 -6.33 29.44 -4.46
N SER A 38 -6.74 28.42 -3.72
CA SER A 38 -6.25 27.07 -3.94
C SER A 38 -6.70 26.56 -5.31
N CYS A 39 -5.82 25.80 -5.95
CA CYS A 39 -5.98 25.32 -7.32
C CYS A 39 -5.74 23.81 -7.32
N TYR A 40 -6.79 23.04 -7.59
CA TYR A 40 -6.70 21.60 -7.74
C TYR A 40 -7.19 21.22 -9.13
N PRO A 41 -6.50 20.30 -9.82
CA PRO A 41 -6.98 19.79 -11.10
C PRO A 41 -8.31 19.06 -10.90
N GLU A 42 -9.23 19.18 -11.85
CA GLU A 42 -10.52 18.46 -11.80
C GLU A 42 -10.34 16.94 -11.81
N LYS A 43 -9.29 16.46 -12.48
CA LYS A 43 -8.91 15.04 -12.54
C LYS A 43 -7.45 14.88 -12.13
N PRO A 44 -7.08 13.77 -11.45
CA PRO A 44 -5.69 13.51 -11.09
C PRO A 44 -4.78 13.57 -12.31
N VAL A 45 -3.73 14.39 -12.22
CA VAL A 45 -2.72 14.50 -13.27
C VAL A 45 -1.60 13.52 -12.98
N LYS A 46 -1.27 12.68 -13.97
CA LYS A 46 -0.12 11.78 -13.90
C LYS A 46 1.10 12.53 -14.42
N VAL A 47 2.16 12.57 -13.61
CA VAL A 47 3.43 13.19 -13.96
C VAL A 47 4.47 12.08 -14.08
N SER A 48 5.23 12.07 -15.17
CA SER A 48 6.26 11.07 -15.46
C SER A 48 7.60 11.48 -14.86
N TYR A 49 8.48 10.50 -14.64
CA TYR A 49 9.84 10.80 -14.18
C TYR A 49 10.58 11.65 -15.23
N GLY A 50 11.16 12.76 -14.79
CA GLY A 50 11.88 13.71 -15.66
C GLY A 50 10.97 14.71 -16.38
N GLU A 51 9.66 14.66 -16.18
CA GLU A 51 8.74 15.67 -16.69
C GLU A 51 8.91 17.00 -15.92
N THR A 52 8.83 18.12 -16.64
CA THR A 52 8.97 19.46 -16.05
C THR A 52 7.60 20.05 -15.77
N LEU A 53 7.34 20.42 -14.52
CA LEU A 53 6.15 21.18 -14.13
C LEU A 53 6.47 22.67 -14.11
N THR A 54 5.69 23.45 -14.86
CA THR A 54 5.85 24.90 -14.95
C THR A 54 4.80 25.60 -14.12
N LEU A 55 5.23 26.53 -13.26
CA LEU A 55 4.35 27.48 -12.60
C LEU A 55 4.51 28.83 -13.29
N GLU A 56 3.42 29.33 -13.85
CA GLU A 56 3.39 30.64 -14.48
C GLU A 56 2.64 31.63 -13.59
N PHE A 57 3.24 32.81 -13.42
CA PHE A 57 2.60 33.93 -12.75
C PHE A 57 2.34 35.03 -13.78
N ASN A 58 1.12 35.07 -14.29
CA ASN A 58 0.69 36.09 -15.24
C ASN A 58 0.06 37.26 -14.47
N PHE A 59 0.78 38.38 -14.39
CA PHE A 59 0.31 39.61 -13.75
C PHE A 59 0.00 40.67 -14.80
N SER A 60 -1.17 41.29 -14.67
CA SER A 60 -1.48 42.48 -15.45
C SER A 60 -0.52 43.62 -15.09
N ASN A 61 0.06 44.24 -16.10
CA ASN A 61 0.89 45.45 -15.97
C ASN A 61 0.04 46.74 -15.84
N ALA A 62 -1.29 46.64 -15.89
CA ALA A 62 -2.19 47.78 -15.72
C ALA A 62 -2.18 48.36 -14.30
N VAL A 63 -1.77 47.55 -13.31
CA VAL A 63 -1.60 47.95 -11.91
C VAL A 63 -0.12 47.83 -11.56
N GLY A 64 0.46 48.89 -10.98
CA GLY A 64 1.85 48.86 -10.55
C GLY A 64 2.04 47.92 -9.37
N HIS A 65 2.91 46.91 -9.53
CA HIS A 65 3.28 45.97 -8.46
C HIS A 65 4.62 46.39 -7.86
N THR A 66 4.68 46.63 -6.56
CA THR A 66 5.92 46.98 -5.85
C THR A 66 6.80 45.75 -5.56
N GLY A 67 6.24 44.55 -5.73
CA GLY A 67 6.91 43.25 -5.57
C GLY A 67 5.91 42.16 -5.19
N VAL A 68 6.12 40.94 -5.68
CA VAL A 68 5.32 39.76 -5.31
C VAL A 68 6.23 38.80 -4.54
N MET A 69 5.89 38.51 -3.29
CA MET A 69 6.53 37.45 -2.51
C MET A 69 5.53 36.31 -2.37
N GLY A 70 5.75 35.23 -3.13
CA GLY A 70 4.87 34.06 -3.15
C GLY A 70 5.52 32.85 -2.50
N LEU A 71 4.74 32.08 -1.74
CA LEU A 71 5.08 30.73 -1.32
C LEU A 71 4.13 29.76 -2.02
N PHE A 72 4.68 28.81 -2.76
CA PHE A 72 3.91 27.76 -3.42
C PHE A 72 4.44 26.38 -3.03
N HIS A 73 3.53 25.40 -2.99
CA HIS A 73 3.84 24.03 -2.65
C HIS A 73 3.27 23.08 -3.70
N PHE A 74 4.11 22.20 -4.20
CA PHE A 74 3.71 21.07 -5.05
C PHE A 74 3.62 19.81 -4.21
N PHE A 75 2.47 19.15 -4.24
CA PHE A 75 2.28 17.85 -3.62
C PHE A 75 2.14 16.80 -4.72
N VAL A 76 3.10 15.88 -4.78
CA VAL A 76 3.11 14.76 -5.74
C VAL A 76 3.08 13.47 -4.95
N THR A 77 2.21 12.54 -5.35
CA THR A 77 2.10 11.23 -4.73
C THR A 77 2.42 10.13 -5.74
N GLN A 78 3.11 9.08 -5.27
CA GLN A 78 3.31 7.89 -6.08
C GLN A 78 2.05 7.02 -6.01
N GLN A 79 1.53 6.64 -7.17
CA GLN A 79 0.47 5.64 -7.22
C GLN A 79 1.09 4.27 -6.92
N LEU A 80 0.80 3.72 -5.74
CA LEU A 80 1.24 2.37 -5.37
C LEU A 80 0.61 1.35 -6.32
N PRO A 81 1.33 0.26 -6.67
CA PRO A 81 0.71 -0.87 -7.33
C PRO A 81 -0.51 -1.29 -6.52
N GLN A 82 -1.66 -1.45 -7.18
CA GLN A 82 -2.79 -2.08 -6.51
C GLN A 82 -2.29 -3.46 -6.05
N PRO A 83 -2.45 -3.82 -4.76
CA PRO A 83 -2.05 -5.13 -4.31
C PRO A 83 -2.93 -6.14 -5.06
N GLU A 84 -2.31 -6.86 -5.98
CA GLU A 84 -2.87 -8.03 -6.65
C GLU A 84 -3.04 -9.14 -5.60
N ILE A 85 -3.97 -8.95 -4.66
CA ILE A 85 -4.38 -10.00 -3.74
C ILE A 85 -5.27 -10.93 -4.55
N SER A 86 -4.63 -11.79 -5.34
CA SER A 86 -5.32 -12.94 -5.90
C SER A 86 -5.63 -13.88 -4.74
N LEU A 87 -6.89 -13.89 -4.31
CA LEU A 87 -7.46 -14.85 -3.36
C LEU A 87 -6.91 -16.28 -3.54
N PRO A 88 -6.73 -16.84 -4.76
CA PRO A 88 -6.15 -18.17 -4.94
C PRO A 88 -4.68 -18.33 -4.49
N ALA A 89 -3.84 -17.28 -4.53
CA ALA A 89 -2.45 -17.37 -4.10
C ALA A 89 -2.33 -17.55 -2.57
N LEU A 90 -3.29 -17.00 -1.82
CA LEU A 90 -3.37 -17.12 -0.36
C LEU A 90 -3.70 -18.56 0.07
N PHE A 91 -4.54 -19.26 -0.71
CA PHE A 91 -4.87 -20.67 -0.48
C PHE A 91 -3.74 -21.64 -0.88
N GLN A 92 -2.93 -21.32 -1.90
CA GLN A 92 -1.82 -22.17 -2.31
C GLN A 92 -0.68 -22.25 -1.29
N ALA A 93 -0.46 -21.18 -0.50
CA ALA A 93 0.61 -21.16 0.50
C ALA A 93 0.39 -22.14 1.67
N GLN A 94 -0.84 -22.62 1.90
CA GLN A 94 -1.16 -23.49 3.05
C GLN A 94 -1.22 -24.99 2.74
N ALA A 95 -1.16 -25.43 1.47
CA ALA A 95 -1.16 -26.85 1.13
C ALA A 95 0.28 -27.41 1.08
N LYS A 96 0.98 -27.45 2.22
CA LYS A 96 2.16 -28.34 2.33
C LYS A 96 1.65 -29.78 2.26
N SER A 97 1.74 -30.36 1.06
CA SER A 97 1.46 -31.77 0.81
C SER A 97 2.41 -32.62 1.65
N VAL A 98 1.92 -33.16 2.78
CA VAL A 98 2.63 -34.22 3.50
C VAL A 98 2.54 -35.46 2.62
N SER A 99 3.70 -35.91 2.11
CA SER A 99 3.77 -36.99 1.13
C SER A 99 3.12 -38.27 1.66
N PHE A 100 2.22 -38.88 0.88
CA PHE A 100 1.54 -40.13 1.23
C PHE A 100 2.52 -41.26 1.62
N LEU A 101 3.74 -41.22 1.10
CA LEU A 101 4.82 -42.13 1.44
C LEU A 101 5.23 -42.06 2.92
N THR A 102 5.16 -40.88 3.55
CA THR A 102 5.51 -40.75 4.97
C THR A 102 4.47 -41.45 5.84
N PHE A 103 3.19 -41.38 5.48
CA PHE A 103 2.13 -42.09 6.19
C PHE A 103 2.26 -43.61 6.05
N LEU A 104 2.54 -44.11 4.85
CA LEU A 104 2.76 -45.54 4.63
C LEU A 104 3.97 -46.05 5.43
N ALA A 105 5.08 -45.31 5.42
CA ALA A 105 6.27 -45.67 6.18
C ALA A 105 5.98 -45.77 7.69
N VAL A 106 5.27 -44.80 8.27
CA VAL A 106 4.89 -44.81 9.69
C VAL A 106 3.97 -46.00 10.01
N MET A 107 2.98 -46.27 9.17
CA MET A 107 2.05 -47.39 9.38
C MET A 107 2.75 -48.76 9.35
N VAL A 108 3.72 -48.94 8.44
CA VAL A 108 4.52 -50.17 8.37
C VAL A 108 5.33 -50.35 9.66
N VAL A 109 6.01 -49.31 10.13
CA VAL A 109 6.82 -49.38 11.37
C VAL A 109 5.95 -49.76 12.57
N VAL A 110 4.78 -49.11 12.73
CA VAL A 110 3.85 -49.41 13.83
C VAL A 110 3.37 -50.85 13.75
N SER A 111 3.02 -51.35 12.55
CA SER A 111 2.55 -52.73 12.38
C SER A 111 3.61 -53.77 12.77
N VAL A 112 4.88 -53.55 12.42
CA VAL A 112 5.99 -54.44 12.78
C VAL A 112 6.21 -54.45 14.29
N VAL A 113 6.19 -53.28 14.94
CA VAL A 113 6.34 -53.19 16.40
C VAL A 113 5.23 -53.96 17.12
N VAL A 114 3.97 -53.78 16.71
CA VAL A 114 2.84 -54.49 17.31
C VAL A 114 2.95 -56.01 17.12
N LEU A 115 3.33 -56.46 15.92
CA LEU A 115 3.52 -57.90 15.65
C LEU A 115 4.66 -58.49 16.49
N THR A 116 5.80 -57.80 16.59
CA THR A 116 6.92 -58.27 17.43
C THR A 116 6.54 -58.33 18.90
N ALA A 117 5.88 -57.29 19.42
CA ALA A 117 5.38 -57.27 20.80
C ALA A 117 4.38 -58.41 21.06
N ALA A 118 3.44 -58.65 20.14
CA ALA A 118 2.49 -59.76 20.26
C ALA A 118 3.17 -61.14 20.24
N VAL A 119 4.21 -61.32 19.41
CA VAL A 119 4.98 -62.57 19.34
C VAL A 119 5.78 -62.78 20.63
N VAL A 120 6.45 -61.75 21.14
CA VAL A 120 7.22 -61.81 22.40
C VAL A 120 6.28 -62.08 23.58
N TYR A 121 5.16 -61.37 23.67
CA TYR A 121 4.15 -61.58 24.71
C TYR A 121 3.60 -63.02 24.71
N ARG A 122 3.29 -63.55 23.51
CA ARG A 122 2.84 -64.95 23.38
C ARG A 122 3.94 -65.96 23.73
N ARG A 123 5.21 -65.67 23.45
CA ARG A 123 6.34 -66.53 23.83
C ARG A 123 6.52 -66.54 25.34
N GLN A 124 6.58 -65.39 26.00
CA GLN A 124 6.73 -65.30 27.46
C GLN A 124 5.60 -66.03 28.19
N ASN A 125 4.35 -65.77 27.80
CA ASN A 125 3.19 -66.46 28.41
C ASN A 125 3.18 -67.99 28.16
N ARG A 126 3.95 -68.49 27.18
CA ARG A 126 4.11 -69.93 26.92
C ARG A 126 5.28 -70.53 27.71
N GLU A 127 6.30 -69.75 28.05
CA GLU A 127 7.46 -70.18 28.84
C GLU A 127 7.18 -70.11 30.35
N ASP A 128 6.40 -69.12 30.82
CA ASP A 128 5.96 -69.02 32.22
C ASP A 128 4.94 -70.13 32.63
N GLY A 129 4.43 -70.87 31.64
CA GLY A 129 3.49 -71.99 31.82
C GLY A 129 4.11 -73.33 32.21
N TYR A 130 5.43 -73.40 32.42
CA TYR A 130 6.12 -74.61 32.89
C TYR A 130 6.94 -74.31 34.16
N GLN A 131 6.26 -74.21 35.31
CA GLN A 131 6.90 -74.53 36.58
C GLN A 131 6.63 -75.99 36.98
N SER A 132 7.73 -76.63 37.38
CA SER A 132 7.98 -78.05 37.57
C SER A 132 7.09 -78.76 38.60
N LEU A 133 6.55 -79.92 38.22
CA LEU A 133 6.29 -81.04 39.14
C LEU A 133 7.52 -81.96 39.11
N SER A 134 8.33 -81.95 40.18
CA SER A 134 9.36 -82.96 40.40
C SER A 134 9.90 -82.91 41.82
N GLY A 135 9.75 -84.01 42.55
CA GLY A 135 10.63 -84.43 43.65
C GLY A 135 10.06 -84.24 45.03
#